data_AF-A0A536RY45-F1
#
_entry.id   AF-A0A536RY45-F1
#
_cell.length_a   1.000
_cell.length_b   1.000
_cell.length_c   1.000
_cell.angle_alpha   90.00
_cell.angle_beta   90.00
_cell.angle_gamma   90.00
#
_symmetry.space_group_name_H-M   'P 1'
#
loop_
_entity.id
_entity.type
_entity.pdbx_description
1 polymer ?
#
loop_
_entity_poly.entity_id
_entity_poly.type
_entity_poly.pdbx_seq_one_letter_code
_entity_poly.pdbx_strand_id
1 'polypeptide(L)'
;MTHASGRRCEGSENEILAEADAFDMLDLYARVRCPVLIINGTAAELGAGPDWIKELMAAYRKGIQRDLAELAGRRGNIRVANLSASHALVFEQPHAVADEILTFLR
;
A
#
# COMPACT_ATOMS: atom_id res chain seq x y z
N MET A 1 23.99 -39.47 -17.86
CA MET A 1 23.01 -38.87 -16.92
C MET A 1 23.13 -37.37 -17.03
N THR A 2 22.20 -36.76 -17.75
CA THR A 2 22.22 -35.33 -18.09
C THR A 2 21.40 -34.59 -17.03
N HIS A 3 22.05 -33.83 -16.15
CA HIS A 3 21.34 -32.97 -15.20
C HIS A 3 20.78 -31.76 -15.97
N ALA A 4 19.45 -31.65 -15.96
CA ALA A 4 18.73 -30.51 -16.49
C ALA A 4 19.06 -29.25 -15.67
N SER A 5 19.57 -28.22 -16.35
CA SER A 5 19.74 -26.87 -15.83
C SER A 5 18.36 -26.26 -15.58
N GLY A 6 17.91 -26.21 -14.33
CA GLY A 6 16.78 -25.39 -13.91
C GLY A 6 17.13 -23.92 -14.10
N ARG A 7 16.35 -23.20 -14.92
CA ARG A 7 16.45 -21.74 -15.03
C ARG A 7 16.09 -21.14 -13.66
N ARG A 8 17.09 -20.63 -12.95
CA ARG A 8 16.91 -19.74 -11.82
C ARG A 8 16.46 -18.41 -12.43
N CYS A 9 15.27 -17.91 -12.09
CA CYS A 9 14.89 -16.54 -12.41
C CYS A 9 15.76 -15.62 -11.53
N GLU A 10 16.97 -15.32 -12.01
CA GLU A 10 17.93 -14.42 -11.38
C GLU A 10 17.64 -12.98 -11.84
N GLY A 11 16.53 -12.41 -11.38
CA GLY A 11 16.44 -10.95 -11.32
C GLY A 11 17.31 -10.49 -10.16
N SER A 12 18.31 -9.66 -10.42
CA SER A 12 19.12 -9.08 -9.33
C SER A 12 18.24 -8.21 -8.43
N GLU A 13 18.53 -8.11 -7.13
CA GLU A 13 17.73 -7.27 -6.20
C GLU A 13 17.58 -5.83 -6.71
N ASN A 14 18.61 -5.29 -7.36
CA ASN A 14 18.59 -3.96 -7.99
C ASN A 14 17.64 -3.87 -9.19
N GLU A 15 17.48 -4.94 -9.96
CA GLU A 15 16.58 -4.98 -11.11
C GLU A 15 15.12 -5.06 -10.65
N ILE A 16 14.84 -5.87 -9.62
CA ILE A 16 13.53 -5.93 -8.96
C ILE A 16 13.16 -4.56 -8.35
N LEU A 17 14.11 -3.90 -7.69
CA LEU A 17 13.90 -2.55 -7.13
C LEU A 17 13.68 -1.49 -8.21
N ALA A 18 14.44 -1.53 -9.32
CA ALA A 18 14.26 -0.61 -10.43
C ALA A 18 12.90 -0.77 -11.13
N GLU A 19 12.40 -2.00 -11.22
CA GLU A 19 11.09 -2.30 -11.81
C GLU A 19 9.94 -1.92 -10.87
N ALA A 20 10.16 -2.02 -9.54
CA ALA A 20 9.24 -1.47 -8.55
C ALA A 20 9.20 0.07 -8.56
N ASP A 21 10.34 0.74 -8.76
CA ASP A 21 10.43 2.20 -8.92
C ASP A 21 9.72 2.69 -10.18
N ALA A 22 9.63 1.85 -11.22
CA ALA A 22 8.89 2.17 -12.44
C ALA A 22 7.36 2.10 -12.26
N PHE A 23 6.87 1.61 -11.12
CA PHE A 23 5.45 1.36 -10.88
C PHE A 23 4.84 2.37 -9.91
N ASP A 24 4.30 3.46 -10.46
CA ASP A 24 3.55 4.45 -9.70
C ASP A 24 2.10 3.98 -9.45
N MET A 25 1.84 3.53 -8.23
CA MET A 25 0.51 3.11 -7.78
C MET A 25 -0.53 4.22 -7.86
N LEU A 26 -0.16 5.48 -7.62
CA LEU A 26 -1.09 6.61 -7.63
C LEU A 26 -1.53 6.94 -9.06
N ASP A 27 -0.60 6.92 -10.02
CA ASP A 27 -0.94 7.04 -11.45
C ASP A 27 -1.86 5.89 -11.90
N LEU A 28 -1.55 4.66 -11.48
CA LEU A 28 -2.40 3.50 -11.77
C LEU A 28 -3.82 3.69 -11.25
N TYR A 29 -3.98 4.06 -9.98
CA TYR A 29 -5.29 4.30 -9.38
C TYR A 29 -6.04 5.42 -10.10
N ALA A 30 -5.34 6.48 -10.52
CA ALA A 30 -5.95 7.59 -11.26
C ALA A 30 -6.51 7.16 -12.63
N ARG A 31 -6.06 6.04 -13.20
CA ARG A 31 -6.53 5.51 -14.50
C ARG A 31 -7.70 4.53 -14.36
N VAL A 32 -8.01 4.07 -13.15
CA VAL A 32 -9.14 3.15 -12.91
C VAL A 32 -10.46 3.90 -13.09
N ARG A 33 -11.39 3.29 -13.85
CA ARG A 33 -12.68 3.90 -14.20
C ARG A 33 -13.86 3.41 -13.34
N CYS A 34 -13.72 2.27 -12.67
CA CYS A 34 -14.72 1.79 -11.72
C CYS A 34 -14.51 2.44 -10.33
N PRO A 35 -15.50 2.35 -9.43
CA PRO A 35 -15.30 2.72 -8.03
C PRO A 35 -14.11 1.96 -7.42
N VAL A 36 -13.28 2.66 -6.65
CA VAL A 36 -12.14 2.09 -5.91
C VAL A 36 -12.20 2.51 -4.45
N LEU A 37 -12.08 1.52 -3.55
CA LEU A 37 -11.84 1.73 -2.12
C LEU A 37 -10.38 1.45 -1.81
N ILE A 38 -9.72 2.41 -1.17
CA ILE A 38 -8.37 2.26 -0.62
C ILE A 38 -8.45 2.39 0.90
N ILE A 39 -8.07 1.33 1.62
CA ILE A 39 -8.00 1.36 3.09
C ILE A 39 -6.53 1.49 3.49
N ASN A 40 -6.21 2.54 4.22
CA ASN A 40 -4.85 2.92 4.59
C ASN A 40 -4.64 2.87 6.11
N GLY A 41 -3.63 2.11 6.54
CA GLY A 41 -3.17 2.08 7.93
C GLY A 41 -2.31 3.31 8.25
N THR A 42 -2.64 4.00 9.34
CA THR A 42 -2.01 5.27 9.71
C THR A 42 -1.13 5.20 10.96
N ALA A 43 -1.22 4.11 11.72
CA ALA A 43 -0.43 3.92 12.92
C ALA A 43 0.98 3.38 12.60
N ALA A 44 1.86 3.46 13.60
CA ALA A 44 3.20 2.87 13.49
C ALA A 44 3.16 1.35 13.59
N GLU A 45 4.10 0.68 12.93
CA GLU A 45 4.32 -0.75 13.08
C GLU A 45 4.74 -1.11 14.51
N LEU A 46 4.22 -2.23 15.01
CA LEU A 46 4.68 -2.84 16.26
C LEU A 46 6.09 -3.42 16.05
N GLY A 47 7.04 -3.02 16.91
CA GLY A 47 8.43 -3.50 16.82
C GLY A 47 9.29 -2.76 15.80
N ALA A 48 8.88 -1.57 15.33
CA ALA A 48 9.68 -0.75 14.43
C ALA A 48 11.09 -0.49 15.00
N GLY A 49 12.11 -0.70 14.17
CA GLY A 49 13.54 -0.76 14.51
C GLY A 49 14.14 0.51 15.14
N PRO A 50 15.40 0.88 14.83
CA PRO A 50 16.01 2.10 15.39
C PRO A 50 15.14 3.36 15.20
N ASP A 51 15.29 4.35 16.07
CA ASP A 51 14.40 5.54 16.10
C ASP A 51 14.38 6.31 14.78
N TRP A 52 15.50 6.40 14.07
CA TRP A 52 15.55 7.03 12.75
C TRP A 52 14.66 6.32 11.70
N ILE A 53 14.47 4.99 11.82
CA ILE A 53 13.53 4.25 10.95
C ILE A 53 12.09 4.63 11.31
N LYS A 54 11.78 4.78 12.60
CA LYS A 54 10.44 5.19 13.05
C LYS A 54 10.07 6.56 12.52
N GLU A 55 11.01 7.51 12.57
CA GLU A 55 10.83 8.86 12.03
C GLU A 55 10.65 8.84 10.52
N LEU A 56 11.51 8.12 9.79
CA LEU A 56 11.39 7.95 8.34
C LEU A 56 10.03 7.36 7.96
N MET A 57 9.60 6.28 8.63
CA MET A 57 8.33 5.63 8.36
C MET A 57 7.13 6.51 8.75
N ALA A 58 7.25 7.33 9.79
CA ALA A 58 6.23 8.31 10.14
C ALA A 58 6.10 9.40 9.08
N ALA A 59 7.21 9.92 8.55
CA ALA A 59 7.21 10.87 7.45
C ALA A 59 6.63 10.24 6.16
N TYR A 60 7.03 9.01 5.86
CA TYR A 60 6.52 8.23 4.73
C TYR A 60 4.99 8.04 4.80
N ARG A 61 4.45 7.60 5.95
CA ARG A 61 2.99 7.46 6.13
C ARG A 61 2.24 8.78 5.96
N LYS A 62 2.80 9.90 6.44
CA LYS A 62 2.22 11.24 6.21
C LYS A 62 2.20 11.59 4.72
N GLY A 63 3.26 11.25 3.98
CA GLY A 63 3.33 11.38 2.52
C GLY A 63 2.21 10.60 1.83
N ILE A 64 2.08 9.30 2.14
CA ILE A 64 1.00 8.45 1.60
C ILE A 64 -0.38 9.06 1.89
N GLN A 65 -0.65 9.46 3.14
CA GLN A 65 -1.95 10.04 3.51
C GLN A 65 -2.28 11.30 2.70
N ARG A 66 -1.28 12.19 2.52
CA ARG A 66 -1.42 13.40 1.72
C ARG A 66 -1.74 13.06 0.27
N ASP A 67 -0.97 12.15 -0.33
CA ASP A 67 -1.07 11.85 -1.76
C ASP A 67 -2.37 11.09 -2.08
N LEU A 68 -2.81 10.19 -1.19
CA LEU A 68 -4.12 9.53 -1.29
C LEU A 68 -5.29 10.52 -1.14
N ALA A 69 -5.17 11.50 -0.23
CA ALA A 69 -6.18 12.53 -0.06
C ALA A 69 -6.29 13.43 -1.31
N GLU A 70 -5.16 13.79 -1.93
CA GLU A 70 -5.15 14.51 -3.21
C GLU A 70 -5.81 13.69 -4.32
N LEU A 71 -5.44 12.40 -4.43
CA LEU A 71 -6.01 11.49 -5.43
C LEU A 71 -7.54 11.38 -5.31
N ALA A 72 -8.05 11.17 -4.09
CA ALA A 72 -9.49 11.11 -3.83
C ALA A 72 -10.18 12.46 -4.14
N GLY A 73 -9.53 13.58 -3.86
CA GLY A 73 -10.04 14.92 -4.19
C GLY A 73 -10.14 15.17 -5.71
N ARG A 74 -9.25 14.56 -6.50
CA ARG A 74 -9.20 14.70 -7.97
C ARG A 74 -10.08 13.68 -8.70
N ARG A 75 -10.42 12.56 -8.07
CA ARG A 75 -11.14 11.43 -8.69
C ARG A 75 -12.36 11.05 -7.87
N GLY A 76 -13.55 11.43 -8.35
CA GLY A 76 -14.81 11.16 -7.65
C GLY A 76 -15.19 9.67 -7.52
N ASN A 77 -14.50 8.77 -8.23
CA ASN A 77 -14.66 7.32 -8.10
C ASN A 77 -13.73 6.67 -7.05
N ILE A 78 -12.85 7.45 -6.41
CA ILE A 78 -11.90 6.94 -5.41
C ILE A 78 -12.33 7.36 -4.01
N ARG A 79 -12.50 6.37 -3.12
CA ARG A 79 -12.73 6.58 -1.68
C ARG A 79 -11.50 6.09 -0.91
N VAL A 80 -11.02 6.91 0.02
CA VAL A 80 -9.93 6.56 0.93
C VAL A 80 -10.45 6.50 2.35
N ALA A 81 -10.23 5.37 3.03
CA ALA A 81 -10.53 5.18 4.44
C ALA A 81 -9.22 5.05 5.23
N ASN A 82 -8.99 5.95 6.18
CA ASN A 82 -7.81 5.93 7.04
C ASN A 82 -8.16 5.26 8.36
N LEU A 83 -7.48 4.16 8.70
CA LEU A 83 -7.66 3.44 9.97
C LEU A 83 -6.44 3.66 10.87
N SER A 84 -6.67 3.82 12.17
CA SER A 84 -5.61 3.93 13.18
C SER A 84 -5.02 2.55 13.51
N ALA A 85 -4.47 1.90 12.49
CA ALA A 85 -3.87 0.57 12.52
C ALA A 85 -2.53 0.57 11.75
N SER A 86 -1.68 -0.41 12.02
CA SER A 86 -0.42 -0.62 11.31
C SER A 86 -0.65 -1.24 9.92
N HIS A 87 0.41 -1.68 9.24
CA HIS A 87 0.34 -2.49 8.04
C HIS A 87 -0.43 -3.81 8.25
N ALA A 88 -0.51 -4.30 9.50
CA ALA A 88 -1.30 -5.47 9.87
C ALA A 88 -2.79 -5.16 10.11
N LEU A 89 -3.35 -4.08 9.54
CA LEU A 89 -4.71 -3.59 9.83
C LEU A 89 -5.83 -4.63 9.71
N VAL A 90 -5.68 -5.64 8.85
CA VAL A 90 -6.67 -6.73 8.70
C VAL A 90 -6.74 -7.59 9.96
N PHE A 91 -5.64 -7.75 10.67
CA PHE A 91 -5.56 -8.49 11.92
C PHE A 91 -5.88 -7.61 13.14
N GLU A 92 -5.48 -6.33 13.09
CA GLU A 92 -5.69 -5.40 14.21
C GLU A 92 -7.13 -4.88 14.28
N GLN A 93 -7.75 -4.61 13.12
CA GLN A 93 -9.09 -4.02 13.02
C GLN A 93 -9.97 -4.73 11.98
N PRO A 94 -10.16 -6.07 12.08
CA PRO A 94 -10.91 -6.83 11.08
C PRO A 94 -12.34 -6.31 10.89
N HIS A 95 -13.00 -5.88 11.96
CA HIS A 95 -14.36 -5.35 11.90
C HIS A 95 -14.42 -3.99 11.20
N ALA A 96 -13.50 -3.07 11.49
CA ALA A 96 -13.46 -1.76 10.83
C ALA A 96 -13.18 -1.90 9.32
N VAL A 97 -12.28 -2.83 8.95
CA VAL A 97 -12.03 -3.17 7.54
C VAL A 97 -13.28 -3.72 6.88
N ALA A 98 -13.96 -4.68 7.52
CA ALA A 98 -15.18 -5.26 7.00
C ALA A 98 -16.29 -4.21 6.82
N ASP A 99 -16.43 -3.28 7.77
CA ASP A 99 -17.44 -2.21 7.71
C ASP A 99 -17.18 -1.24 6.54
N GLU A 100 -15.93 -0.86 6.28
CA GLU A 100 -15.57 -0.03 5.12
C GLU A 100 -15.90 -0.76 3.80
N ILE A 101 -15.59 -2.06 3.70
CA ILE A 101 -15.91 -2.87 2.52
C ILE A 101 -17.42 -2.95 2.33
N LEU A 102 -18.17 -3.31 3.38
CA LEU A 102 -19.63 -3.46 3.30
C LEU A 102 -20.33 -2.13 3.02
N THR A 103 -19.81 -1.02 3.53
CA THR A 103 -20.33 0.33 3.25
C THR A 103 -20.07 0.72 1.80
N PHE A 104 -18.90 0.37 1.25
CA PHE A 104 -18.53 0.69 -0.12
C PHE A 104 -19.34 -0.10 -1.17
N LEU A 105 -19.80 -1.29 -0.83
CA LEU A 105 -20.59 -2.16 -1.72
C LEU A 105 -22.10 -1.82 -1.74
N ARG A 106 -22.57 -0.94 -0.86
CA ARG A 106 -23.97 -0.52 -0.76
C ARG A 106 -24.21 0.75 -1.56
#